data_AF-A0A9E0EF81-F1
#
_entry.id   AF-A0A9E0EF81-F1
#
_cell.length_a   1.000
_cell.length_b   1.000
_cell.length_c   1.000
_cell.angle_alpha   90.00
_cell.angle_beta   90.00
_cell.angle_gamma   90.00
#
_symmetry.space_group_name_H-M   'P 1'
#
loop_
_entity.id
_entity.type
_entity.pdbx_description
1 polymer ?
#
loop_
_entity_poly.entity_id
_entity_poly.type
_entity_poly.pdbx_seq_one_letter_code
_entity_poly.pdbx_strand_id
1 'polypeptide(L)'
;MRPTMPLWRGVTRRVCSGTGAPWYRIPDMRRRWWLYPLGLLMALPSLGVRAELLVLTDNGQTYPLAPFLGVLRPPDAHPVAPTVPNLGAADPTRLLPLRSPGLTSGPVLPRPVPALYRDTLTRPVFLLGTDPLSQTWLRQHRSILLSLGAVGLLVQAETPEDLHTMASIAAGLPLLPASATELAETLELTHIPVLISRRGIEQ
;
A
#
# COMPACT_ATOMS: atom_id res chain seq x y z
N MET A 1 -55.26 20.15 -43.33
CA MET A 1 -56.17 21.10 -42.64
C MET A 1 -55.35 22.10 -41.83
N ARG A 2 -55.90 23.30 -41.58
CA ARG A 2 -55.46 24.41 -40.69
C ARG A 2 -56.76 24.93 -39.99
N PRO A 3 -56.75 25.84 -38.99
CA PRO A 3 -55.67 26.57 -38.32
C PRO A 3 -55.32 25.95 -36.92
N THR A 4 -55.14 26.56 -35.73
CA THR A 4 -55.33 27.94 -35.17
C THR A 4 -54.49 28.16 -33.88
N MET A 5 -54.46 29.41 -33.38
CA MET A 5 -53.98 29.84 -32.04
C MET A 5 -55.05 30.74 -31.36
N PRO A 6 -55.01 30.89 -30.02
CA PRO A 6 -54.72 32.20 -29.38
C PRO A 6 -53.69 32.07 -28.22
N LEU A 7 -52.81 33.02 -27.85
CA LEU A 7 -52.48 34.42 -28.21
C LEU A 7 -53.37 35.55 -27.60
N TRP A 8 -52.71 36.63 -27.14
CA TRP A 8 -53.21 37.89 -26.50
C TRP A 8 -53.70 37.81 -25.02
N ARG A 9 -53.69 38.87 -24.17
CA ARG A 9 -52.74 40.01 -23.90
C ARG A 9 -53.26 40.84 -22.68
N GLY A 10 -52.40 41.64 -22.02
CA GLY A 10 -52.76 42.64 -20.97
C GLY A 10 -52.22 42.29 -19.56
N VAL A 11 -51.46 43.09 -18.78
CA VAL A 11 -51.27 44.57 -18.59
C VAL A 11 -52.42 45.21 -17.78
N THR A 12 -52.24 45.62 -16.52
CA THR A 12 -51.56 46.85 -16.03
C THR A 12 -51.04 46.66 -14.58
N ARG A 13 -49.79 47.04 -14.23
CA ARG A 13 -49.33 48.35 -13.71
C ARG A 13 -50.20 48.99 -12.59
N ARG A 14 -49.62 49.13 -11.39
CA ARG A 14 -49.80 50.34 -10.54
C ARG A 14 -48.46 50.72 -9.90
N VAL A 15 -48.18 52.03 -9.87
CA VAL A 15 -47.01 52.64 -9.21
C VAL A 15 -47.50 53.36 -7.96
N CYS A 16 -46.73 53.29 -6.88
CA CYS A 16 -46.71 54.31 -5.83
C CYS A 16 -45.25 54.66 -5.52
N SER A 17 -44.91 55.94 -5.58
CA SER A 17 -43.59 56.48 -5.26
C SER A 17 -43.48 56.81 -3.76
N GLY A 18 -42.34 56.48 -3.15
CA GLY A 18 -42.02 56.81 -1.75
C GLY A 18 -40.66 57.48 -1.66
N THR A 19 -40.63 58.75 -1.25
CA THR A 19 -39.43 59.59 -1.11
C THR A 19 -38.53 59.14 0.05
N GLY A 20 -37.20 59.27 -0.10
CA GLY A 20 -36.27 59.14 1.03
C GLY A 20 -34.86 58.61 0.71
N ALA A 21 -34.05 59.36 -0.06
CA ALA A 21 -32.62 59.03 -0.19
C ALA A 21 -31.86 59.43 1.11
N PRO A 22 -30.97 58.56 1.64
CA PRO A 22 -30.32 58.81 2.93
C PRO A 22 -29.16 59.81 2.82
N TRP A 23 -29.23 60.88 3.61
CA TRP A 23 -28.09 61.77 3.86
C TRP A 23 -27.36 61.30 5.12
N TYR A 24 -26.19 60.67 4.97
CA TYR A 24 -25.22 60.58 6.05
C TYR A 24 -23.89 61.21 5.67
N ARG A 25 -23.24 61.82 6.67
CA ARG A 25 -22.13 62.77 6.50
C ARG A 25 -20.81 62.03 6.34
N ILE A 26 -20.11 62.25 5.24
CA ILE A 26 -18.71 61.81 5.07
C ILE A 26 -17.81 62.65 6.00
N PRO A 27 -17.01 62.02 6.89
CA PRO A 27 -15.89 62.67 7.54
C PRO A 27 -14.62 62.44 6.70
N ASP A 28 -14.07 63.50 6.12
CA ASP A 28 -12.85 63.41 5.32
C ASP A 28 -11.57 63.26 6.19
N MET A 29 -10.47 62.87 5.55
CA MET A 29 -9.16 62.46 6.09
C MET A 29 -8.69 63.12 7.39
N ARG A 30 -8.06 62.32 8.27
CA ARG A 30 -6.81 62.77 8.94
C ARG A 30 -5.79 61.66 9.26
N ARG A 31 -5.07 61.27 8.19
CA ARG A 31 -3.62 61.02 8.15
C ARG A 31 -2.91 60.77 9.50
N ARG A 32 -2.63 59.50 9.82
CA ARG A 32 -1.51 59.11 10.70
C ARG A 32 -0.88 57.79 10.24
N TRP A 33 0.13 57.90 9.36
CA TRP A 33 1.06 56.80 9.12
C TRP A 33 1.91 56.61 10.39
N TRP A 34 1.61 55.58 11.18
CA TRP A 34 2.46 55.20 12.31
C TRP A 34 3.23 53.93 11.94
N LEU A 35 4.47 54.12 11.48
CA LEU A 35 5.40 53.03 11.24
C LEU A 35 5.81 52.44 12.60
N TYR A 36 5.50 51.16 12.83
CA TYR A 36 6.09 50.35 13.90
C TYR A 36 6.75 49.10 13.29
N PRO A 37 8.07 49.17 13.00
CA PRO A 37 8.79 48.11 12.30
C PRO A 37 9.32 47.04 13.28
N LEU A 38 8.44 46.20 13.83
CA LEU A 38 8.87 45.08 14.69
C LEU A 38 7.97 43.84 14.57
N GLY A 39 8.02 43.18 13.41
CA GLY A 39 7.36 41.89 13.14
C GLY A 39 8.28 40.83 12.52
N LEU A 40 9.58 41.11 12.40
CA LEU A 40 10.57 40.25 11.72
C LEU A 40 11.21 39.24 12.71
N LEU A 41 10.42 38.36 13.32
CA LEU A 41 10.96 37.20 14.05
C LEU A 41 9.95 36.05 14.22
N MET A 42 9.69 35.30 13.15
CA MET A 42 9.17 33.92 13.24
C MET A 42 9.48 33.08 11.98
N ALA A 43 10.57 33.41 11.28
CA ALA A 43 11.12 32.56 10.22
C ALA A 43 12.06 31.50 10.84
N LEU A 44 11.51 30.57 11.63
CA LEU A 44 12.25 29.38 12.02
C LEU A 44 12.47 28.52 10.77
N PRO A 45 13.71 28.25 10.33
CA PRO A 45 13.94 27.25 9.30
C PRO A 45 13.56 25.89 9.89
N SER A 46 12.73 25.12 9.19
CA SER A 46 12.42 23.75 9.60
C SER A 46 13.72 22.95 9.66
N LEU A 47 14.11 22.50 10.86
CA LEU A 47 15.25 21.60 11.01
C LEU A 47 14.95 20.33 10.20
N GLY A 48 15.68 20.17 9.09
CA GLY A 48 15.40 19.11 8.14
C GLY A 48 15.64 17.74 8.76
N VAL A 49 14.57 16.97 8.94
CA VAL A 49 14.65 15.57 9.35
C VAL A 49 15.48 14.80 8.34
N ARG A 50 16.72 14.46 8.72
CA ARG A 50 17.59 13.61 7.92
C ARG A 50 17.22 12.17 8.21
N ALA A 51 16.51 11.55 7.26
CA ALA A 51 16.38 10.10 7.19
C ALA A 51 17.73 9.50 6.76
N GLU A 52 18.66 9.39 7.72
CA GLU A 52 19.96 8.77 7.49
C GLU A 52 19.78 7.26 7.36
N LEU A 53 20.27 6.70 6.25
CA LEU A 53 20.18 5.27 5.98
C LEU A 53 21.20 4.54 6.86
N LEU A 54 20.75 3.98 7.98
CA LEU A 54 21.54 3.06 8.77
C LEU A 54 21.74 1.75 7.99
N VAL A 55 22.82 1.67 7.23
CA VAL A 55 23.23 0.44 6.54
C VAL A 55 23.79 -0.54 7.58
N LEU A 56 22.99 -1.54 7.96
CA LEU A 56 23.50 -2.69 8.71
C LEU A 56 24.30 -3.58 7.76
N THR A 57 25.62 -3.41 7.76
CA THR A 57 26.55 -4.33 7.07
C THR A 57 26.92 -5.47 8.02
N ASP A 58 26.60 -6.71 7.65
CA ASP A 58 27.22 -7.89 8.27
C ASP A 58 28.71 -7.91 7.89
N ASN A 59 29.58 -7.91 8.90
CA ASN A 59 31.03 -7.93 8.75
C ASN A 59 31.61 -9.36 8.73
N GLY A 60 30.75 -10.39 8.74
CA GLY A 60 31.13 -11.80 8.78
C GLY A 60 31.72 -12.25 10.12
N GLN A 61 31.74 -11.40 11.15
CA GLN A 61 32.19 -11.76 12.50
C GLN A 61 31.05 -12.41 13.31
N THR A 62 30.38 -13.38 12.70
CA THR A 62 29.24 -14.09 13.29
C THR A 62 29.73 -15.13 14.30
N TYR A 63 29.34 -15.00 15.56
CA TYR A 63 29.55 -16.06 16.55
C TYR A 63 28.55 -17.21 16.31
N PRO A 64 28.96 -18.49 16.44
CA PRO A 64 28.02 -19.60 16.38
C PRO A 64 27.01 -19.47 17.53
N LEU A 65 25.72 -19.62 17.25
CA LEU A 65 24.65 -19.48 18.25
C LEU A 65 24.67 -20.59 19.32
N ALA A 66 25.31 -21.72 19.03
CA ALA A 66 25.30 -22.95 19.84
C ALA A 66 25.60 -22.77 21.35
N PRO A 67 26.55 -21.93 21.81
CA PRO A 67 26.79 -21.73 23.25
C PRO A 67 25.60 -21.11 23.99
N PHE A 68 24.78 -20.31 23.29
CA PHE A 68 23.62 -19.62 23.86
C PHE A 68 22.35 -20.50 23.86
N LEU A 69 22.27 -21.52 22.99
CA LEU A 69 21.13 -22.44 22.92
C LEU A 69 20.95 -23.30 24.18
N GLY A 70 21.98 -23.41 25.04
CA GLY A 70 21.90 -24.15 26.30
C GLY A 70 20.81 -23.62 27.25
N VAL A 71 20.50 -22.32 27.21
CA VAL A 71 19.44 -21.68 28.02
C VAL A 71 18.04 -22.13 27.58
N LEU A 72 17.88 -22.55 26.32
CA LEU A 72 16.60 -22.98 25.73
C LEU A 72 16.36 -24.50 25.87
N ARG A 73 17.28 -25.24 26.50
CA ARG A 73 17.24 -26.70 26.58
C ARG A 73 16.44 -27.17 27.81
N PRO A 74 15.40 -28.01 27.65
CA PRO A 74 14.74 -28.69 28.78
C PRO A 74 15.72 -29.59 29.56
N PRO A 75 15.55 -29.79 30.89
CA PRO A 75 16.52 -30.52 31.72
C PRO A 75 16.87 -31.93 31.21
N ASP A 76 15.89 -32.67 30.69
CA ASP A 76 16.02 -34.07 30.30
C ASP A 76 16.41 -34.28 28.81
N ALA A 77 16.67 -33.19 28.09
CA ALA A 77 16.97 -33.23 26.66
C ALA A 77 18.37 -33.79 26.37
N HIS A 78 18.38 -35.03 25.84
CA HIS A 78 19.59 -35.76 25.49
C HIS A 78 20.45 -35.00 24.45
N PRO A 79 21.79 -35.19 24.44
CA PRO A 79 22.70 -34.47 23.55
C PRO A 79 22.64 -35.01 22.11
N VAL A 80 21.54 -34.72 21.41
CA VAL A 80 21.51 -34.76 19.95
C VAL A 80 22.47 -33.67 19.46
N ALA A 81 23.48 -34.05 18.69
CA ALA A 81 24.32 -33.09 17.99
C ALA A 81 23.42 -32.29 17.02
N PRO A 82 23.45 -30.95 17.03
CA PRO A 82 22.60 -30.19 16.13
C PRO A 82 23.08 -30.43 14.69
N THR A 83 22.32 -31.24 13.94
CA THR A 83 22.30 -31.15 12.48
C THR A 83 21.79 -29.75 12.16
N VAL A 84 22.71 -28.79 12.08
CA VAL A 84 22.42 -27.45 11.58
C VAL A 84 22.18 -27.63 10.09
N PRO A 85 20.94 -27.55 9.57
CA PRO A 85 20.76 -27.43 8.13
C PRO A 85 21.54 -26.20 7.69
N ASN A 86 22.34 -26.33 6.62
CA ASN A 86 23.02 -25.18 6.04
C ASN A 86 21.96 -24.27 5.40
N LEU A 87 21.41 -23.36 6.21
CA LEU A 87 20.47 -22.30 5.82
C LEU A 87 21.21 -20.98 5.56
N GLY A 88 22.50 -21.05 5.20
CA GLY A 88 23.34 -19.87 4.97
C GLY A 88 22.68 -18.90 4.00
N ALA A 89 22.57 -17.64 4.44
CA ALA A 89 21.98 -16.51 3.72
C ALA A 89 20.60 -16.75 3.07
N ALA A 90 19.78 -17.66 3.63
CA ALA A 90 18.40 -17.93 3.20
C ALA A 90 18.22 -18.12 1.67
N ASP A 91 19.15 -18.86 1.05
CA ASP A 91 19.16 -19.15 -0.39
C ASP A 91 17.78 -19.64 -0.88
N PRO A 92 17.08 -18.83 -1.73
CA PRO A 92 15.71 -19.13 -2.14
C PRO A 92 15.61 -20.35 -3.06
N THR A 93 16.72 -20.78 -3.68
CA THR A 93 16.71 -21.99 -4.53
C THR A 93 16.49 -23.26 -3.71
N ARG A 94 16.80 -23.23 -2.41
CA ARG A 94 16.53 -24.34 -1.46
C ARG A 94 15.05 -24.53 -1.12
N LEU A 95 14.19 -23.60 -1.53
CA LEU A 95 12.73 -23.70 -1.38
C LEU A 95 12.06 -24.40 -2.58
N LEU A 96 12.82 -24.78 -3.60
CA LEU A 96 12.32 -25.35 -4.85
C LEU A 96 12.19 -26.88 -4.81
N PRO A 97 11.19 -27.49 -5.49
CA PRO A 97 10.07 -26.82 -6.16
C PRO A 97 9.08 -26.25 -5.14
N LEU A 98 8.85 -24.94 -5.20
CA LEU A 98 7.98 -24.23 -4.28
C LEU A 98 6.55 -24.35 -4.78
N ARG A 99 5.66 -24.94 -3.97
CA ARG A 99 4.22 -25.03 -4.27
C ARG A 99 3.42 -24.86 -2.99
N SER A 100 2.46 -23.93 -3.00
CA SER A 100 1.43 -23.82 -1.96
C SER A 100 0.19 -24.62 -2.39
N PRO A 101 -0.18 -25.73 -1.71
CA PRO A 101 -1.39 -26.48 -2.01
C PRO A 101 -2.66 -25.62 -1.95
N GLY A 102 -3.69 -26.01 -2.71
CA GLY A 102 -4.98 -25.29 -2.77
C GLY A 102 -5.00 -24.06 -3.70
N LEU A 103 -3.85 -23.43 -3.97
CA LEU A 103 -3.76 -22.31 -4.92
C LEU A 103 -3.58 -22.77 -6.37
N THR A 104 -4.34 -22.15 -7.28
CA THR A 104 -4.36 -22.43 -8.72
C THR A 104 -4.40 -21.14 -9.54
N SER A 105 -3.81 -21.11 -10.74
CA SER A 105 -3.85 -19.91 -11.59
C SER A 105 -5.26 -19.70 -12.16
N GLY A 106 -5.90 -18.56 -11.89
CA GLY A 106 -7.30 -18.33 -12.26
C GLY A 106 -7.85 -16.94 -11.90
N PRO A 107 -9.09 -16.62 -12.30
CA PRO A 107 -9.73 -15.35 -11.98
C PRO A 107 -10.17 -15.28 -10.51
N VAL A 108 -10.05 -14.11 -9.89
CA VAL A 108 -10.48 -13.85 -8.50
C VAL A 108 -11.62 -12.84 -8.51
N LEU A 109 -12.75 -13.21 -7.92
CA LEU A 109 -13.88 -12.30 -7.74
C LEU A 109 -13.58 -11.32 -6.58
N PRO A 110 -13.68 -9.99 -6.79
CA PRO A 110 -13.45 -9.02 -5.72
C PRO A 110 -14.37 -9.24 -4.52
N ARG A 111 -13.80 -9.42 -3.32
CA ARG A 111 -14.56 -9.58 -2.07
C ARG A 111 -13.94 -8.82 -0.89
N PRO A 112 -14.72 -8.41 0.12
CA PRO A 112 -14.17 -7.83 1.35
C PRO A 112 -13.24 -8.82 2.06
N VAL A 113 -12.09 -8.34 2.53
CA VAL A 113 -11.20 -9.12 3.40
C VAL A 113 -11.85 -9.27 4.80
N PRO A 114 -11.70 -10.42 5.51
CA PRO A 114 -12.24 -10.61 6.86
C PRO A 114 -11.77 -9.54 7.84
N ALA A 115 -12.63 -9.13 8.79
CA ALA A 115 -12.36 -8.00 9.68
C ALA A 115 -11.07 -8.17 10.51
N LEU A 116 -10.90 -9.35 11.15
CA LEU A 116 -9.71 -9.69 11.94
C LEU A 116 -8.40 -9.53 11.15
N TYR A 117 -8.41 -9.89 9.86
CA TYR A 117 -7.26 -9.74 8.97
C TYR A 117 -7.10 -8.30 8.46
N ARG A 118 -8.20 -7.55 8.25
CA ARG A 118 -8.18 -6.15 7.82
C ARG A 118 -7.43 -5.25 8.80
N ASP A 119 -7.69 -5.47 10.10
CA ASP A 119 -7.17 -4.61 11.16
C ASP A 119 -5.70 -4.92 11.47
N THR A 120 -5.30 -6.19 11.34
CA THR A 120 -3.91 -6.67 11.51
C THR A 120 -3.03 -6.48 10.27
N LEU A 121 -3.59 -6.39 9.07
CA LEU A 121 -2.82 -6.16 7.83
C LEU A 121 -2.12 -4.79 7.85
N THR A 122 -0.82 -4.78 8.10
CA THR A 122 0.02 -3.57 8.15
C THR A 122 0.39 -3.01 6.78
N ARG A 123 0.49 -3.86 5.75
CA ARG A 123 0.76 -3.48 4.35
C ARG A 123 0.01 -4.42 3.39
N PRO A 124 -0.39 -3.98 2.19
CA PRO A 124 -0.95 -4.89 1.20
C PRO A 124 0.03 -6.00 0.81
N VAL A 125 -0.49 -7.20 0.58
CA VAL A 125 0.28 -8.39 0.18
C VAL A 125 -0.32 -8.90 -1.11
N PHE A 126 0.51 -9.27 -2.09
CA PHE A 126 0.03 -9.97 -3.29
C PHE A 126 0.62 -11.37 -3.38
N LEU A 127 -0.18 -12.33 -3.82
CA LEU A 127 0.21 -13.72 -4.05
C LEU A 127 0.27 -13.94 -5.56
N LEU A 128 1.33 -14.57 -6.06
CA LEU A 128 1.43 -14.95 -7.47
C LEU A 128 2.33 -16.17 -7.71
N GLY A 129 2.13 -16.84 -8.84
CA GLY A 129 2.99 -17.91 -9.33
C GLY A 129 3.93 -17.43 -10.44
N THR A 130 4.61 -18.38 -11.08
CA THR A 130 5.49 -18.13 -12.24
C THR A 130 4.76 -18.26 -13.58
N ASP A 131 3.47 -18.61 -13.53
CA ASP A 131 2.63 -18.85 -14.70
C ASP A 131 2.40 -17.60 -15.57
N PRO A 132 2.02 -17.74 -16.86
CA PRO A 132 1.87 -16.60 -17.78
C PRO A 132 0.80 -15.57 -17.39
N LEU A 133 -0.21 -15.96 -16.63
CA LEU A 133 -1.29 -15.08 -16.14
C LEU A 133 -0.76 -14.27 -14.94
N SER A 134 -0.11 -14.92 -13.97
CA SER A 134 0.63 -14.28 -12.87
C SER A 134 1.69 -13.28 -13.38
N GLN A 135 2.50 -13.66 -14.37
CA GLN A 135 3.48 -12.76 -14.99
C GLN A 135 2.83 -11.54 -15.65
N THR A 136 1.70 -11.73 -16.34
CA THR A 136 1.03 -10.66 -17.09
C THR A 136 0.29 -9.70 -16.16
N TRP A 137 -0.36 -10.23 -15.13
CA TRP A 137 -0.94 -9.45 -14.05
C TRP A 137 0.12 -8.61 -13.33
N LEU A 138 1.28 -9.17 -13.00
CA LEU A 138 2.37 -8.41 -12.35
C LEU A 138 2.87 -7.26 -13.25
N ARG A 139 3.04 -7.51 -14.55
CA ARG A 139 3.40 -6.46 -15.53
C ARG A 139 2.37 -5.32 -15.58
N GLN A 140 1.08 -5.64 -15.52
CA GLN A 140 -0.01 -4.66 -15.54
C GLN A 140 -0.12 -3.85 -14.24
N HIS A 141 -0.04 -4.54 -13.09
CA HIS A 141 -0.32 -3.94 -11.78
C HIS A 141 0.92 -3.41 -11.05
N ARG A 142 2.13 -3.57 -11.60
CA ARG A 142 3.38 -3.12 -10.96
C ARG A 142 3.35 -1.67 -10.45
N SER A 143 2.74 -0.74 -11.20
CA SER A 143 2.65 0.68 -10.80
C SER A 143 1.76 0.89 -9.57
N ILE A 144 0.57 0.29 -9.54
CA ILE A 144 -0.34 0.37 -8.39
C ILE A 144 0.25 -0.35 -7.18
N LEU A 145 0.84 -1.54 -7.36
CA LEU A 145 1.50 -2.31 -6.29
C LEU A 145 2.66 -1.52 -5.64
N LEU A 146 3.50 -0.83 -6.44
CA LEU A 146 4.54 0.05 -5.93
C LEU A 146 3.97 1.23 -5.13
N SER A 147 2.92 1.89 -5.64
CA SER A 147 2.27 3.01 -4.95
C SER A 147 1.58 2.61 -3.64
N LEU A 148 1.17 1.34 -3.52
CA LEU A 148 0.58 0.75 -2.33
C LEU A 148 1.61 0.26 -1.30
N GLY A 149 2.91 0.29 -1.62
CA GLY A 149 3.97 -0.31 -0.80
C GLY A 149 3.80 -1.83 -0.61
N ALA A 150 3.19 -2.50 -1.59
CA ALA A 150 2.77 -3.89 -1.48
C ALA A 150 3.97 -4.85 -1.54
N VAL A 151 3.89 -5.96 -0.80
CA VAL A 151 4.90 -7.03 -0.81
C VAL A 151 4.34 -8.25 -1.53
N GLY A 152 5.12 -8.79 -2.46
CA GLY A 152 4.80 -10.00 -3.19
C GLY A 152 5.28 -11.24 -2.46
N LEU A 153 4.42 -12.25 -2.42
CA LEU A 153 4.75 -13.63 -2.08
C LEU A 153 4.67 -14.45 -3.37
N LEU A 154 5.81 -15.05 -3.74
CA LEU A 154 5.92 -15.99 -4.85
C LEU A 154 5.62 -17.39 -4.30
N VAL A 155 4.46 -17.95 -4.66
CA VAL A 155 3.88 -19.13 -4.00
C VAL A 155 3.94 -20.43 -4.81
N GLN A 156 4.37 -20.30 -6.07
CA GLN A 156 4.60 -21.38 -7.01
C GLN A 156 5.84 -21.03 -7.86
N ALA A 157 6.86 -21.88 -7.84
CA ALA A 157 8.05 -21.79 -8.70
C ALA A 157 8.74 -23.16 -8.78
N GLU A 158 9.19 -23.58 -9.96
CA GLU A 158 9.82 -24.90 -10.15
C GLU A 158 11.35 -24.81 -10.20
N THR A 159 11.88 -23.70 -10.73
CA THR A 159 13.31 -23.54 -11.08
C THR A 159 13.91 -22.22 -10.56
N PRO A 160 15.24 -22.14 -10.37
CA PRO A 160 15.94 -20.87 -10.09
C PRO A 160 15.70 -19.80 -11.17
N GLU A 161 15.59 -20.23 -12.42
CA GLU A 161 15.30 -19.39 -13.58
C GLU A 161 13.92 -18.73 -13.49
N ASP A 162 12.93 -19.43 -12.94
CA ASP A 162 11.62 -18.85 -12.64
C ASP A 162 11.71 -17.72 -11.60
N LEU A 163 12.47 -17.93 -10.52
CA LEU A 163 12.70 -16.93 -9.47
C LEU A 163 13.33 -15.66 -10.06
N HIS A 164 14.36 -15.85 -10.91
CA HIS A 164 15.05 -14.76 -11.59
C HIS A 164 14.13 -14.03 -12.60
N THR A 165 13.30 -14.77 -13.33
CA THR A 165 12.30 -14.21 -14.27
C THR A 165 11.28 -13.35 -13.54
N MET A 166 10.72 -13.85 -12.43
CA MET A 166 9.73 -13.11 -11.65
C MET A 166 10.34 -11.90 -10.93
N ALA A 167 11.57 -11.99 -10.42
CA ALA A 167 12.31 -10.84 -9.89
C ALA A 167 12.57 -9.75 -10.96
N SER A 168 12.88 -10.18 -12.20
CA SER A 168 13.09 -9.28 -13.33
C SER A 168 11.79 -8.57 -13.77
N ILE A 169 10.64 -9.26 -13.71
CA ILE A 169 9.32 -8.65 -13.96
C ILE A 169 8.91 -7.71 -12.81
N ALA A 170 9.19 -8.08 -11.57
CA ALA A 170 8.94 -7.25 -10.39
C ALA A 170 9.75 -5.94 -10.42
N ALA A 171 11.01 -6.00 -10.90
CA ALA A 171 11.89 -4.86 -11.13
C ALA A 171 11.90 -3.86 -9.96
N GLY A 172 12.21 -4.33 -8.75
CA GLY A 172 12.26 -3.52 -7.53
C GLY A 172 10.98 -3.52 -6.68
N LEU A 173 9.89 -4.17 -7.11
CA LEU A 173 8.88 -4.63 -6.17
C LEU A 173 9.48 -5.67 -5.21
N PRO A 174 9.26 -5.60 -3.89
CA PRO A 174 9.65 -6.67 -2.98
C PRO A 174 8.89 -7.95 -3.34
N LEU A 175 9.62 -9.03 -3.66
CA LEU A 175 9.07 -10.33 -3.97
C LEU A 175 9.84 -11.40 -3.19
N LEU A 176 9.13 -12.19 -2.39
CA LEU A 176 9.69 -13.19 -1.50
C LEU A 176 9.14 -14.58 -1.84
N PRO A 177 9.98 -15.59 -2.11
CA PRO A 177 9.51 -16.97 -2.24
C PRO A 177 9.12 -17.51 -0.87
N ALA A 178 7.85 -17.90 -0.73
CA ALA A 178 7.29 -18.42 0.51
C ALA A 178 6.10 -19.35 0.23
N SER A 179 5.88 -20.33 1.11
CA SER A 179 4.58 -20.99 1.16
C SER A 179 3.53 -20.03 1.70
N ALA A 180 2.32 -20.08 1.14
CA ALA A 180 1.19 -19.27 1.58
C ALA A 180 -0.04 -20.12 1.96
N THR A 181 0.12 -21.42 2.21
CA THR A 181 -1.00 -22.35 2.52
C THR A 181 -1.87 -21.83 3.67
N GLU A 182 -1.28 -21.47 4.81
CA GLU A 182 -2.01 -20.96 5.99
C GLU A 182 -2.78 -19.67 5.68
N LEU A 183 -2.20 -18.79 4.85
CA LEU A 183 -2.82 -17.54 4.42
C LEU A 183 -3.96 -17.79 3.42
N ALA A 184 -3.80 -18.77 2.52
CA ALA A 184 -4.82 -19.20 1.58
C ALA A 184 -6.00 -19.84 2.30
N GLU A 185 -5.76 -20.71 3.27
CA GLU A 185 -6.81 -21.32 4.11
C GLU A 185 -7.53 -20.25 4.95
N THR A 186 -6.79 -19.38 5.65
CA THR A 186 -7.35 -18.30 6.50
C THR A 186 -8.19 -17.29 5.71
N LEU A 187 -7.90 -17.08 4.42
CA LEU A 187 -8.62 -16.14 3.55
C LEU A 187 -9.47 -16.84 2.47
N GLU A 188 -9.68 -18.16 2.58
CA GLU A 188 -10.42 -19.02 1.63
C GLU A 188 -10.00 -18.83 0.16
N LEU A 189 -8.72 -18.62 -0.12
CA LEU A 189 -8.19 -18.34 -1.45
C LEU A 189 -7.98 -19.62 -2.24
N THR A 190 -8.61 -19.72 -3.41
CA THR A 190 -8.41 -20.82 -4.38
C THR A 190 -7.56 -20.40 -5.58
N HIS A 191 -7.50 -19.10 -5.88
CA HIS A 191 -6.91 -18.59 -7.12
C HIS A 191 -5.83 -17.53 -6.90
N ILE A 192 -4.82 -17.58 -7.78
CA ILE A 192 -3.73 -16.61 -7.93
C ILE A 192 -3.66 -16.15 -9.40
N PRO A 193 -3.09 -14.97 -9.69
CA PRO A 193 -2.56 -13.96 -8.78
C PRO A 193 -3.67 -13.24 -8.00
N VAL A 194 -3.35 -12.61 -6.87
CA VAL A 194 -4.33 -11.85 -6.09
C VAL A 194 -3.65 -10.78 -5.24
N LEU A 195 -4.26 -9.60 -5.12
CA LEU A 195 -3.92 -8.56 -4.16
C LEU A 195 -4.84 -8.64 -2.95
N ILE A 196 -4.25 -8.68 -1.76
CA ILE A 196 -4.93 -8.62 -0.46
C ILE A 196 -4.60 -7.26 0.16
N SER A 197 -5.62 -6.44 0.40
CA SER A 197 -5.49 -5.11 0.96
C SER A 197 -6.58 -4.83 2.01
N ARG A 198 -6.50 -3.70 2.73
CA ARG A 198 -7.58 -3.28 3.65
C ARG A 198 -8.90 -2.98 2.93
N ARG A 199 -8.89 -2.78 1.60
CA ARG A 199 -10.09 -2.58 0.77
C ARG A 199 -10.80 -3.90 0.50
N GLY A 200 -10.03 -4.96 0.22
CA GLY A 200 -10.55 -6.26 -0.17
C GLY A 200 -9.47 -7.21 -0.67
N ILE A 201 -9.96 -8.32 -1.22
CA ILE A 201 -9.22 -9.33 -1.97
C ILE A 201 -9.65 -9.14 -3.43
N GLU A 202 -8.72 -8.79 -4.32
CA GLU A 202 -8.99 -8.33 -5.69
C GLU A 202 -7.86 -8.72 -6.66
N GLN A 203 -8.09 -8.59 -7.97
CA GLN A 203 -7.08 -8.73 -9.04
C GLN A 203 -6.87 -7.37 -9.70
#